data_AF-A0A4Y2SKF1-F1
#
_entry.id   AF-A0A4Y2SKF1-F1
#
_cell.length_a   1.000
_cell.length_b   1.000
_cell.length_c   1.000
_cell.angle_alpha   90.00
_cell.angle_beta   90.00
_cell.angle_gamma   90.00
#
_symmetry.space_group_name_H-M   'P 1'
#
loop_
_entity.id
_entity.type
_entity.pdbx_description
1 polymer ?
#
loop_
_entity_poly.entity_id
_entity_poly.type
_entity_poly.pdbx_seq_one_letter_code
_entity_poly.pdbx_strand_id
1 'polypeptide(L)'
;MASVCTDFVSRSSSVDVREIDKQAKNPWRWKCLEKQAEGIYLREIIRKLNKCSACYCIVCSKELAYGSRGFVALTDHIESSFLQTRKEHFALPGSGYKKENDETLHGLPPTYAAFGPVAQENLSLPLTSLSNRTLNFEAMLLGLLAEKSLLFAMGT
;
A
#
# COMPACT_ATOMS: atom_id res chain seq x y z
N MET A 1 11.45 -15.20 8.26
CA MET A 1 11.24 -15.68 6.88
C MET A 1 9.80 -15.36 6.51
N ALA A 2 9.55 -14.40 5.62
CA ALA A 2 8.19 -14.16 5.14
C ALA A 2 7.78 -15.35 4.28
N SER A 3 6.80 -16.14 4.72
CA SER A 3 6.23 -17.21 3.92
C SER A 3 5.56 -16.57 2.70
N VAL A 4 6.15 -16.73 1.53
CA VAL A 4 5.55 -16.27 0.28
C VAL A 4 4.28 -17.10 0.08
N CYS A 5 3.12 -16.46 0.12
CA CYS A 5 1.85 -17.14 -0.16
C CYS A 5 1.85 -17.53 -1.64
N THR A 6 1.87 -18.83 -1.95
CA THR A 6 1.93 -19.36 -3.32
C THR A 6 0.58 -19.83 -3.86
N ASP A 7 -0.46 -19.87 -3.03
CA ASP A 7 -1.76 -20.50 -3.35
C ASP A 7 -2.74 -19.55 -4.07
N PHE A 8 -2.22 -18.71 -4.97
CA PHE A 8 -3.04 -17.77 -5.72
C PHE A 8 -3.77 -18.46 -6.87
N VAL A 9 -5.07 -18.18 -6.96
CA VAL A 9 -5.90 -18.61 -8.08
C VAL A 9 -5.92 -17.49 -9.12
N SER A 10 -5.53 -17.81 -10.36
CA SER A 10 -5.66 -16.89 -11.49
C SER A 10 -7.02 -17.04 -12.16
N ARG A 11 -7.52 -15.95 -12.76
CA ARG A 11 -8.74 -15.97 -13.60
C ARG A 11 -8.61 -16.94 -14.79
N SER A 12 -7.38 -17.14 -15.29
CA SER A 12 -7.08 -18.06 -16.41
C SER A 12 -6.76 -19.49 -15.96
N SER A 13 -6.76 -19.77 -14.66
CA SER A 13 -6.49 -21.13 -14.17
C SER A 13 -7.67 -22.06 -14.48
N SER A 14 -7.40 -23.35 -14.65
CA SER A 14 -8.42 -24.39 -14.82
C SER A 14 -9.23 -24.66 -13.54
N VAL A 15 -8.89 -24.01 -12.44
CA VAL A 15 -9.54 -24.20 -11.13
C VAL A 15 -10.87 -23.46 -11.12
N ASP A 16 -11.97 -24.19 -10.92
CA ASP A 16 -13.29 -23.57 -10.77
C ASP A 16 -13.43 -22.93 -9.39
N VAL A 17 -13.49 -21.60 -9.37
CA VAL A 17 -13.64 -20.82 -8.14
C VAL A 17 -15.00 -21.08 -7.47
N ARG A 18 -16.02 -21.50 -8.23
CA ARG A 18 -17.31 -21.85 -7.65
C ARG A 18 -17.22 -23.10 -6.78
N GLU A 19 -16.38 -24.07 -7.17
CA GLU A 19 -16.12 -25.26 -6.35
C GLU A 19 -15.29 -24.91 -5.12
N ILE A 20 -14.29 -24.01 -5.25
CA ILE A 20 -13.50 -23.53 -4.09
C ILE A 20 -14.42 -22.90 -3.04
N ASP A 21 -15.39 -22.10 -3.46
CA ASP A 21 -16.29 -21.35 -2.58
C ASP A 21 -17.66 -21.97 -2.41
N LYS A 22 -17.83 -23.26 -2.70
CA LYS A 22 -19.13 -23.94 -2.68
C LYS A 22 -19.85 -23.82 -1.33
N GLN A 23 -19.10 -23.72 -0.24
CA GLN A 23 -19.61 -23.59 1.12
C GLN A 23 -19.70 -22.13 1.60
N ALA A 24 -19.23 -21.17 0.80
CA ALA A 24 -19.25 -19.76 1.16
C ALA A 24 -20.65 -19.18 0.95
N LYS A 25 -21.17 -18.49 1.96
CA LYS A 25 -22.44 -17.73 1.85
C LYS A 25 -22.39 -16.71 0.71
N ASN A 26 -21.23 -16.10 0.49
CA ASN A 26 -20.97 -15.17 -0.61
C ASN A 26 -19.79 -15.69 -1.45
N PRO A 27 -20.06 -16.39 -2.57
CA PRO A 27 -19.01 -16.91 -3.44
C PRO A 27 -18.22 -15.80 -4.13
N TRP A 28 -16.97 -16.09 -4.46
CA TRP A 28 -16.11 -15.20 -5.21
C TRP A 28 -16.68 -14.87 -6.58
N ARG A 29 -16.59 -13.60 -6.96
CA ARG A 29 -16.92 -13.13 -8.29
C ARG A 29 -15.77 -12.32 -8.82
N TRP A 30 -15.17 -12.76 -9.92
CA TRP A 30 -14.08 -12.03 -10.55
C TRP A 30 -14.45 -10.60 -10.96
N LYS A 31 -15.74 -10.35 -11.25
CA LYS A 31 -16.29 -9.01 -11.52
C LYS A 31 -16.14 -8.04 -10.34
N CYS A 32 -16.03 -8.56 -9.11
CA CYS A 32 -15.77 -7.72 -7.95
C CYS A 32 -14.39 -7.06 -8.01
N LEU A 33 -13.39 -7.68 -8.64
CA LEU A 33 -12.04 -7.11 -8.75
C LEU A 33 -11.94 -5.92 -9.73
N GLU A 34 -12.94 -5.75 -10.60
CA GLU A 34 -13.00 -4.66 -11.57
C GLU A 34 -13.50 -3.34 -10.93
N LYS A 35 -14.05 -3.42 -9.72
CA LYS A 35 -14.49 -2.26 -8.96
C LYS A 35 -13.28 -1.53 -8.35
N GLN A 36 -13.46 -0.25 -8.09
CA GLN A 36 -12.50 0.58 -7.37
C GLN A 36 -12.95 0.81 -5.93
N ALA A 37 -11.97 0.90 -5.04
CA ALA A 37 -12.10 1.43 -3.68
C ALA A 37 -10.99 2.47 -3.50
N GLU A 38 -11.31 3.66 -3.02
CA GLU A 38 -10.33 4.75 -2.85
C GLU A 38 -9.54 5.12 -4.12
N GLY A 39 -10.17 4.97 -5.30
CA GLY A 39 -9.53 5.23 -6.61
C GLY A 39 -8.54 4.14 -7.08
N ILE A 40 -8.39 3.04 -6.33
CA ILE A 40 -7.52 1.92 -6.67
C ILE A 40 -8.37 0.72 -7.07
N TYR A 41 -7.97 0.01 -8.13
CA TYR A 41 -8.65 -1.20 -8.55
C TYR A 41 -8.38 -2.35 -7.59
N LEU A 42 -9.44 -3.07 -7.22
CA LEU A 42 -9.36 -4.19 -6.29
C LEU A 42 -8.47 -5.34 -6.79
N ARG A 43 -8.35 -5.54 -8.11
CA ARG A 43 -7.43 -6.52 -8.72
C ARG A 43 -5.95 -6.30 -8.35
N GLU A 44 -5.58 -5.06 -8.02
CA GLU A 44 -4.19 -4.69 -7.71
C GLU A 44 -3.85 -4.97 -6.24
N ILE A 45 -4.88 -5.01 -5.39
CA ILE A 45 -4.72 -5.17 -3.94
C ILE A 45 -5.05 -6.59 -3.49
N ILE A 46 -6.12 -7.19 -4.02
CA ILE A 46 -6.67 -8.45 -3.54
C ILE A 46 -6.40 -9.59 -4.54
N ARG A 47 -5.91 -10.71 -4.03
CA ARG A 47 -5.74 -11.98 -4.77
C ARG A 47 -6.66 -13.06 -4.21
N LYS A 48 -7.28 -13.85 -5.08
CA LYS A 48 -8.05 -15.03 -4.65
C LYS A 48 -7.09 -16.13 -4.22
N LEU A 49 -7.37 -16.74 -3.07
CA LEU A 49 -6.66 -17.92 -2.59
C LEU A 49 -7.40 -19.20 -2.98
N ASN A 50 -6.66 -20.30 -3.11
CA ASN A 50 -7.20 -21.65 -3.24
C ASN A 50 -7.72 -22.20 -1.90
N LYS A 51 -8.50 -21.37 -1.22
CA LYS A 51 -9.13 -21.65 0.07
C LYS A 51 -10.55 -21.10 0.04
N CYS A 52 -11.48 -21.87 0.58
CA CYS A 52 -12.88 -21.48 0.63
C CYS A 52 -13.03 -20.16 1.39
N SER A 53 -13.74 -19.19 0.81
CA SER A 53 -14.08 -17.91 1.44
C SER A 53 -12.91 -17.02 1.87
N ALA A 54 -11.69 -17.31 1.39
CA ALA A 54 -10.49 -16.57 1.74
C ALA A 54 -9.83 -15.90 0.53
N CYS A 55 -9.27 -14.72 0.76
CA CYS A 55 -8.47 -13.96 -0.20
C CYS A 55 -7.27 -13.34 0.50
N TYR A 56 -6.29 -12.89 -0.26
CA TYR A 56 -5.05 -12.30 0.25
C TYR A 56 -4.98 -10.82 -0.13
N CYS A 57 -4.60 -9.96 0.82
CA CYS A 57 -4.33 -8.56 0.56
C CYS A 57 -2.82 -8.32 0.46
N ILE A 58 -2.37 -7.78 -0.66
CA ILE A 58 -0.96 -7.50 -0.94
C ILE A 58 -0.44 -6.34 -0.10
N VAL A 59 -1.30 -5.34 0.19
CA VAL A 59 -0.91 -4.14 0.95
C VAL A 59 -0.53 -4.48 2.38
N CYS A 60 -1.36 -5.24 3.09
CA CYS A 60 -1.09 -5.61 4.47
C CYS A 60 -0.45 -6.99 4.64
N SER A 61 -0.26 -7.73 3.54
CA SER A 61 0.26 -9.11 3.52
C SER A 61 -0.53 -10.08 4.43
N LYS A 62 -1.86 -9.94 4.49
CA LYS A 62 -2.74 -10.77 5.33
C LYS A 62 -3.78 -11.52 4.51
N GLU A 63 -4.11 -12.71 5.00
CA GLU A 63 -5.28 -13.49 4.56
C GLU A 63 -6.56 -12.92 5.20
N LEU A 64 -7.63 -12.84 4.40
CA LEU A 64 -8.90 -12.22 4.74
C LEU A 64 -10.04 -13.18 4.45
N ALA A 65 -10.94 -13.33 5.42
CA ALA A 65 -12.18 -14.06 5.24
C ALA A 65 -13.27 -13.12 4.73
N TYR A 66 -13.79 -13.36 3.52
CA TYR A 66 -14.92 -12.60 2.96
C TYR A 66 -16.23 -13.39 2.94
N GLY A 67 -16.22 -14.70 3.17
CA GLY A 67 -17.38 -15.57 2.90
C GLY A 67 -18.70 -15.12 3.53
N SER A 68 -18.66 -14.47 4.69
CA SER A 68 -19.86 -14.01 5.42
C SER A 68 -20.43 -12.69 4.91
N ARG A 69 -19.58 -11.70 4.56
CA ARG A 69 -19.97 -10.33 4.17
C ARG A 69 -19.75 -10.02 2.69
N GLY A 70 -19.12 -10.93 1.96
CA GLY A 70 -18.80 -10.80 0.55
C GLY A 70 -17.95 -9.56 0.24
N PHE A 71 -18.37 -8.83 -0.78
CA PHE A 71 -17.66 -7.65 -1.29
C PHE A 71 -17.44 -6.56 -0.22
N VAL A 72 -18.39 -6.39 0.70
CA VAL A 72 -18.30 -5.36 1.75
C VAL A 72 -17.09 -5.61 2.65
N ALA A 73 -16.77 -6.86 2.98
CA ALA A 73 -15.56 -7.16 3.74
C ALA A 73 -14.27 -6.76 3.02
N LEU A 74 -14.25 -6.80 1.69
CA LEU A 74 -13.07 -6.40 0.90
C LEU A 74 -12.90 -4.88 0.94
N THR A 75 -13.99 -4.12 0.75
CA THR A 75 -13.95 -2.65 0.77
C THR A 75 -13.58 -2.13 2.16
N ASP A 76 -14.25 -2.58 3.22
CA ASP A 76 -13.95 -2.19 4.60
C ASP A 76 -12.49 -2.49 4.97
N HIS A 77 -11.98 -3.63 4.51
CA HIS A 77 -10.58 -3.98 4.72
C HIS A 77 -9.64 -3.02 4.01
N ILE A 78 -9.95 -2.60 2.79
CA ILE A 78 -9.08 -1.70 2.03
C ILE A 78 -9.10 -0.31 2.62
N GLU A 79 -10.26 0.21 3.00
CA GLU A 79 -10.35 1.48 3.72
C GLU A 79 -9.50 1.44 5.00
N SER A 80 -9.66 0.41 5.83
CA SER A 80 -8.88 0.29 7.08
C SER A 80 -7.39 0.05 6.86
N SER A 81 -7.00 -0.84 5.95
CA SER A 81 -5.60 -1.17 5.67
C SER A 81 -4.87 -0.04 4.95
N PHE A 82 -5.53 0.69 4.06
CA PHE A 82 -4.96 1.84 3.38
C PHE A 82 -4.76 2.99 4.34
N LEU A 83 -5.72 3.25 5.25
CA LEU A 83 -5.55 4.23 6.32
C LEU A 83 -4.42 3.85 7.29
N GLN A 84 -4.28 2.57 7.62
CA GLN A 84 -3.21 2.09 8.49
C GLN A 84 -1.84 2.25 7.83
N THR A 85 -1.70 1.79 6.59
CA THR A 85 -0.48 1.94 5.78
C THR A 85 -0.14 3.42 5.61
N ARG A 86 -1.14 4.27 5.35
CA ARG A 86 -0.97 5.73 5.27
C ARG A 86 -0.37 6.27 6.58
N LYS A 87 -0.93 5.92 7.74
CA LYS A 87 -0.41 6.35 9.05
C LYS A 87 1.04 5.90 9.26
N GLU A 88 1.36 4.66 8.92
CA GLU A 88 2.71 4.11 9.07
C GLU A 88 3.72 4.76 8.11
N HIS A 89 3.32 5.06 6.87
CA HIS A 89 4.17 5.74 5.89
C HIS A 89 4.39 7.23 6.19
N PHE A 90 3.44 7.92 6.84
CA PHE A 90 3.62 9.30 7.29
C PHE A 90 4.32 9.41 8.64
N ALA A 91 4.44 8.34 9.40
CA ALA A 91 5.22 8.31 10.63
C ALA A 91 6.72 8.26 10.27
N LEU A 92 7.38 9.42 10.27
CA LEU A 92 8.84 9.48 10.16
C LEU A 92 9.45 8.77 11.38
N PRO A 93 10.38 7.80 11.18
CA PRO A 93 11.07 7.18 12.30
C PRO A 93 11.92 8.25 13.00
N GLY A 94 11.47 8.67 14.19
CA GLY A 94 12.07 9.76 14.95
C GLY A 94 11.10 10.86 15.39
N SER A 95 9.88 10.92 14.86
CA SER A 95 8.85 11.81 15.42
C SER A 95 8.22 11.16 16.65
N GLY A 96 8.97 11.13 17.75
CA GLY A 96 8.40 10.88 19.05
C GLY A 96 7.34 11.94 19.30
N TYR A 97 6.05 11.56 19.26
CA TYR A 97 4.99 12.40 19.80
C TYR A 97 5.18 12.49 21.31
N LYS A 98 6.08 13.37 21.73
CA LYS A 98 6.03 13.92 23.07
C LYS A 98 4.89 14.90 23.09
N LYS A 99 3.85 14.58 23.86
CA LYS A 99 2.96 15.59 24.42
C LYS A 99 3.81 16.45 25.35
N GLU A 100 4.32 17.57 24.84
CA GLU A 100 4.88 18.61 25.68
C GLU A 100 3.83 19.72 25.79
N ASN A 101 3.24 19.79 26.98
CA ASN A 101 2.49 20.94 27.45
C ASN A 101 3.45 22.14 27.52
N ASP A 102 2.90 23.31 27.20
CA ASP A 102 3.36 24.65 27.57
C ASP A 102 4.79 25.10 27.22
N GLU A 103 4.81 26.23 26.53
CA GLU A 103 5.79 27.32 26.65
C GLU A 103 7.28 26.95 26.60
N THR A 104 7.89 27.13 25.42
CA THR A 104 8.97 28.12 25.17
C THR A 104 9.59 27.88 23.79
N LEU A 105 9.41 28.86 22.90
CA LEU A 105 9.95 28.86 21.54
C LEU A 105 11.38 29.43 21.57
N HIS A 106 12.40 28.56 21.60
CA HIS A 106 13.78 28.98 21.37
C HIS A 106 14.47 28.07 20.36
N GLY A 107 14.77 28.63 19.19
CA GLY A 107 15.70 27.98 18.27
C GLY A 107 15.50 28.24 16.80
N LEU A 108 15.01 29.42 16.39
CA LEU A 108 14.92 29.72 14.98
C LEU A 108 15.41 31.15 14.66
N PRO A 109 16.26 31.33 13.64
CA PRO A 109 16.87 32.62 13.29
C PRO A 109 15.85 33.61 12.68
N PRO A 110 16.04 34.94 12.82
CA PRO A 110 14.98 35.94 12.64
C PRO A 110 14.32 36.06 11.25
N THR A 111 14.80 35.36 10.22
CA THR A 111 14.43 35.63 8.82
C THR A 111 13.21 34.85 8.30
N TYR A 112 12.63 33.92 9.07
CA TYR A 112 11.46 33.13 8.62
C TYR A 112 10.17 33.43 9.41
N ALA A 113 10.18 34.41 10.33
CA ALA A 113 9.01 34.80 11.11
C ALA A 113 7.88 35.48 10.30
N ALA A 114 8.06 35.67 8.98
CA ALA A 114 7.08 36.33 8.11
C ALA A 114 6.07 35.37 7.46
N PHE A 115 6.22 34.04 7.61
CA PHE A 115 5.25 33.08 7.13
C PHE A 115 4.45 32.56 8.32
N GLY A 116 3.25 33.12 8.52
CA GLY A 116 2.23 32.50 9.37
C GLY A 116 1.94 31.07 8.92
N PRO A 117 1.22 30.26 9.72
CA PRO A 117 0.97 28.87 9.39
C PRO A 117 0.18 28.83 8.08
N VAL A 118 0.87 28.52 6.98
CA VAL A 118 0.23 28.11 5.74
C VAL A 118 -0.51 26.85 6.11
N ALA A 119 -1.85 26.96 6.10
CA ALA A 119 -2.74 25.82 6.19
C ALA A 119 -2.17 24.75 5.27
N GLN A 120 -1.90 23.57 5.84
CA GLN A 120 -1.35 22.42 5.14
C GLN A 120 -2.30 22.08 3.98
N GLU A 121 -2.03 22.68 2.81
CA GLU A 121 -2.72 22.35 1.59
C GLU A 121 -2.51 20.87 1.40
N ASN A 122 -3.62 20.15 1.27
CA ASN A 122 -3.69 18.73 1.04
C ASN A 122 -2.61 18.33 0.05
N LEU A 123 -1.49 17.81 0.56
CA LEU A 123 -0.45 17.21 -0.26
C LEU A 123 -1.14 16.10 -1.04
N SER A 124 -1.35 16.38 -2.32
CA SER A 124 -1.86 15.46 -3.31
C SER A 124 -1.14 14.14 -3.08
N LEU A 125 -1.92 13.07 -2.85
CA LEU A 125 -1.41 11.70 -2.92
C LEU A 125 -0.42 11.61 -4.09
N PRO A 126 0.74 10.95 -3.94
CA PRO A 126 1.48 10.55 -5.12
C PRO A 126 0.59 9.58 -5.91
N LEU A 127 -0.08 10.13 -6.93
CA LEU A 127 -1.01 9.51 -7.88
C LEU A 127 -0.31 8.49 -8.80
N THR A 128 0.84 7.97 -8.40
CA THR A 128 1.53 6.90 -9.12
C THR A 128 1.01 5.56 -8.63
N SER A 129 0.48 4.76 -9.57
CA SER A 129 0.06 3.38 -9.33
C SER A 129 1.18 2.59 -8.65
N LEU A 130 0.84 1.53 -7.92
CA LEU A 130 1.82 0.73 -7.17
C LEU A 130 2.91 0.16 -8.11
N SER A 131 2.54 -0.20 -9.35
CA SER A 131 3.48 -0.59 -10.40
C SER A 131 4.46 0.53 -10.79
N ASN A 132 3.98 1.77 -10.90
CA ASN A 132 4.83 2.93 -11.21
C ASN A 132 5.79 3.25 -10.07
N ARG A 133 5.43 2.94 -8.82
CA ARG A 133 6.35 3.09 -7.68
C ARG A 133 7.51 2.10 -7.79
N THR A 134 7.24 0.83 -8.08
CA THR A 134 8.30 -0.18 -8.26
C THR A 134 9.26 0.20 -9.39
N LEU A 135 8.74 0.61 -10.55
CA LEU A 135 9.57 1.06 -11.68
C LEU A 135 10.39 2.32 -11.34
N ASN A 136 9.81 3.27 -10.58
CA ASN A 136 10.55 4.44 -10.13
C ASN A 136 11.66 4.08 -9.14
N PHE A 137 11.44 3.12 -8.25
CA PHE A 137 12.48 2.61 -7.35
C PHE A 137 13.59 1.89 -8.12
N GLU A 138 13.24 1.07 -9.12
CA GLU A 138 14.23 0.44 -10.00
C GLU A 138 15.04 1.48 -10.77
N ALA A 139 14.40 2.49 -11.35
CA ALA A 139 15.09 3.58 -12.04
C ALA A 139 16.02 4.38 -11.11
N MET A 140 15.59 4.66 -9.87
CA MET A 140 16.41 5.34 -8.87
C MET A 140 17.62 4.49 -8.46
N LEU A 141 17.43 3.19 -8.23
CA LEU A 141 18.51 2.25 -7.92
C LEU A 141 19.51 2.14 -9.09
N LEU A 142 19.01 2.08 -10.33
CA LEU A 142 19.84 2.06 -11.53
C LEU A 142 20.65 3.35 -11.69
N GLY A 143 20.07 4.52 -11.40
CA GLY A 143 20.79 5.79 -11.38
C GLY A 143 21.93 5.80 -10.34
N LEU A 144 21.65 5.35 -9.13
CA LEU A 144 22.64 5.23 -8.04
C LEU A 144 23.78 4.27 -8.39
N LEU A 145 23.48 3.16 -9.08
CA LEU A 145 24.48 2.20 -9.55
C LEU A 145 25.31 2.77 -10.72
N ALA A 146 24.69 3.50 -11.64
CA ALA A 146 25.37 4.16 -12.75
C ALA A 146 26.35 5.25 -12.26
N GLU A 147 25.95 6.05 -11.28
CA GLU A 147 26.81 7.07 -10.66
C GLU A 147 28.05 6.46 -9.98
N LYS A 148 27.88 5.32 -9.28
CA LYS A 148 29.01 4.60 -8.68
C LYS A 148 29.91 3.91 -9.70
N SER A 149 29.39 3.60 -10.89
CA SER A 149 30.18 3.00 -11.98
C SER A 149 31.04 4.04 -12.71
N LEU A 150 30.65 5.32 -12.69
CA LEU A 150 31.44 6.42 -13.25
C LEU A 150 32.72 6.73 -12.45
N LEU A 151 32.73 6.42 -11.14
CA LEU A 151 33.93 6.56 -10.30
C LEU A 151 35.05 5.56 -10.65
N PHE A 152 34.76 4.50 -11.40
CA PHE A 152 35.77 3.54 -11.88
C PHE A 152 36.35 3.86 -13.27
N ALA A 153 35.79 4.85 -13.98
CA ALA A 153 36.24 5.21 -15.34
C ALA A 153 37.14 6.46 -15.40
N MET A 154 37.39 7.14 -14.27
CA MET A 154 38.35 8.26 -14.18
C MET A 154 39.44 8.02 -13.13
N GLY A 155 39.96 6.79 -13.07
CA GLY A 155 41.23 6.46 -12.42
C GLY A 155 42.23 6.06 -13.48
N THR A 156 43.28 6.87 -13.61
CA THR A 156 44.47 6.78 -14.49
C THR A 156 45.03 5.39 -14.73
#